data_AF-A0A098EAE0-F1
#
_entry.id   AF-A0A098EAE0-F1
#
_cell.length_a   1.000
_cell.length_b   1.000
_cell.length_c   1.000
_cell.angle_alpha   90.00
_cell.angle_beta   90.00
_cell.angle_gamma   90.00
#
_symmetry.space_group_name_H-M   'P 1'
#
loop_
_entity.id
_entity.type
_entity.pdbx_description
1 polymer ?
#
loop_
_entity_poly.entity_id
_entity_poly.type
_entity_poly.pdbx_seq_one_letter_code
_entity_poly.pdbx_strand_id
1 'polypeptide(L)'
;MTYEVTPWTVKGNVDYDALTEKFGTQKIDENLLERIKKHTGELHHFLRRKIFFSHRDLNFLLDEYEKGNKFFFIPEGHLRERFIWDI
;
A
#
# COMPACT_ATOMS: atom_id res chain seq x y z
N MET A 1 16.05 -18.36 -13.71
CA MET A 1 15.21 -17.33 -13.06
C MET A 1 13.82 -17.92 -12.90
N THR A 2 13.32 -18.01 -11.67
CA THR A 2 12.09 -18.75 -11.33
C THR A 2 10.80 -17.94 -11.44
N TYR A 3 10.88 -16.61 -11.60
CA TYR A 3 9.75 -15.75 -11.96
C TYR A 3 10.20 -14.43 -12.61
N GLU A 4 9.28 -13.74 -13.29
CA GLU A 4 9.47 -12.44 -13.94
C GLU A 4 8.31 -11.51 -13.54
N VAL A 5 8.63 -10.28 -13.13
CA VAL A 5 7.64 -9.24 -12.80
C VAL A 5 8.11 -7.91 -13.40
N THR A 6 7.33 -7.41 -14.35
CA THR A 6 7.47 -6.10 -15.01
C THR A 6 6.08 -5.49 -15.19
N PRO A 7 5.96 -4.21 -15.58
CA PRO A 7 4.66 -3.59 -15.84
C PRO A 7 3.81 -4.31 -16.91
N TRP A 8 4.43 -5.10 -17.79
CA TRP A 8 3.76 -5.77 -18.91
C TRP A 8 3.66 -7.30 -18.75
N THR A 9 4.47 -7.89 -17.86
CA THR A 9 4.62 -9.34 -17.76
C THR A 9 4.74 -9.79 -16.32
N VAL A 10 3.92 -10.77 -15.94
CA VAL A 10 4.07 -11.54 -14.70
C VAL A 10 4.09 -13.03 -15.06
N LYS A 11 5.17 -13.74 -14.71
CA LYS A 11 5.35 -15.17 -15.04
C LYS A 11 6.03 -15.92 -13.90
N GLY A 12 5.67 -17.19 -13.72
CA GLY A 12 6.25 -18.10 -12.72
C GLY A 12 5.64 -17.96 -11.33
N ASN A 13 6.18 -18.70 -10.37
CA ASN A 13 5.78 -18.61 -8.96
C ASN A 13 6.51 -17.42 -8.32
N VAL A 14 5.77 -16.34 -8.11
CA VAL A 14 6.30 -15.07 -7.60
C VAL A 14 6.55 -15.17 -6.10
N ASP A 15 7.78 -14.83 -5.70
CA ASP A 15 8.14 -14.61 -4.30
C ASP A 15 7.99 -13.12 -3.96
N TYR A 16 6.91 -12.79 -3.25
CA TYR A 16 6.56 -11.41 -2.88
C TYR A 16 7.51 -10.81 -1.83
N ASP A 17 8.18 -11.65 -1.03
CA ASP A 17 9.17 -11.19 -0.06
C ASP A 17 10.43 -10.73 -0.78
N ALA A 18 10.92 -11.54 -1.72
CA ALA A 18 12.03 -11.17 -2.60
C ALA A 18 11.71 -9.97 -3.51
N LEU A 19 10.44 -9.79 -3.92
CA LEU A 19 10.02 -8.59 -4.65
C LEU A 19 10.17 -7.32 -3.83
N THR A 20 9.85 -7.38 -2.54
CA THR A 20 9.92 -6.23 -1.65
C THR A 20 11.35 -5.70 -1.58
N GLU A 21 12.32 -6.60 -1.44
CA GLU A 21 13.77 -6.30 -1.46
C GLU A 21 14.22 -5.78 -2.83
N LYS A 22 13.85 -6.48 -3.90
CA LYS A 22 14.22 -6.12 -5.28
C LYS A 22 13.75 -4.71 -5.67
N PHE A 23 12.54 -4.32 -5.27
CA PHE A 23 11.97 -3.01 -5.58
C PHE A 23 12.23 -1.95 -4.51
N GLY A 24 12.95 -2.28 -3.44
CA GLY A 24 13.26 -1.34 -2.35
C GLY A 24 12.02 -0.78 -1.66
N THR A 25 10.98 -1.60 -1.52
CA THR A 25 9.75 -1.23 -0.80
C THR A 25 9.79 -1.73 0.64
N GLN A 26 8.89 -1.23 1.48
CA GLN A 26 8.75 -1.68 2.85
C GLN A 26 7.51 -2.56 2.96
N LYS A 27 7.56 -3.63 3.77
CA LYS A 27 6.37 -4.44 4.04
C LYS A 27 5.39 -3.64 4.90
N ILE A 28 4.10 -3.82 4.66
CA ILE A 28 3.06 -3.37 5.58
C ILE A 28 3.07 -4.34 6.77
N ASP A 29 3.65 -3.90 7.88
CA ASP A 29 3.75 -4.69 9.11
C ASP A 29 2.50 -4.55 10.00
N GLU A 30 2.44 -5.36 11.06
CA GLU A 30 1.29 -5.34 11.98
C GLU A 30 1.14 -3.99 12.69
N ASN A 31 2.25 -3.32 13.01
CA ASN A 31 2.22 -2.00 13.64
C ASN A 31 1.55 -0.97 12.73
N LEU A 32 1.85 -0.99 11.44
CA LEU A 32 1.24 -0.10 10.46
C LEU A 32 -0.24 -0.43 10.26
N LEU A 33 -0.61 -1.71 10.26
CA LEU A 33 -2.01 -2.14 10.23
C LEU A 33 -2.78 -1.65 11.46
N GLU A 34 -2.24 -1.80 12.66
CA GLU A 34 -2.86 -1.29 13.88
C GLU A 34 -3.02 0.24 13.85
N ARG A 35 -2.00 0.95 13.32
CA ARG A 35 -2.03 2.41 13.16
C ARG A 35 -3.11 2.85 12.18
N ILE A 36 -3.26 2.16 11.05
CA ILE A 36 -4.36 2.42 10.09
C ILE A 36 -5.70 2.16 10.76
N LYS A 37 -5.86 1.01 11.44
CA LYS A 37 -7.10 0.62 12.13
C LYS A 37 -7.53 1.63 13.18
N LYS A 38 -6.58 2.23 13.89
CA LYS A 38 -6.85 3.27 14.89
C LYS A 38 -7.58 4.47 14.27
N HIS A 39 -7.21 4.85 13.05
CA HIS A 39 -7.81 5.98 12.35
C HIS A 39 -9.09 5.61 11.60
N THR A 40 -9.16 4.41 11.02
CA THR A 40 -10.32 3.98 10.20
C THR A 40 -11.40 3.19 10.95
N GLY A 41 -11.13 2.77 12.19
CA GLY A 41 -11.97 1.87 12.99
C GLY A 41 -11.88 0.39 12.58
N GLU A 42 -12.02 0.11 11.28
CA GLU A 42 -11.86 -1.25 10.71
C GLU A 42 -10.79 -1.26 9.61
N LEU A 43 -10.00 -2.33 9.56
CA LEU A 43 -9.06 -2.57 8.46
C LEU A 43 -9.76 -3.07 7.22
N HIS A 44 -9.46 -2.52 6.04
CA HIS A 44 -9.97 -3.07 4.79
C HIS A 44 -9.54 -4.55 4.60
N HIS A 45 -10.42 -5.40 4.05
CA HIS A 45 -10.13 -6.84 3.91
C HIS A 45 -8.89 -7.15 3.06
N PHE A 46 -8.52 -6.27 2.12
CA PHE A 46 -7.28 -6.39 1.34
C PHE A 46 -6.01 -6.21 2.18
N LEU A 47 -6.06 -5.37 3.22
CA LEU A 47 -4.97 -5.23 4.18
C LEU A 47 -4.92 -6.44 5.12
N ARG A 48 -6.08 -6.84 5.67
CA ARG A 48 -6.17 -8.02 6.57
C ARG A 48 -5.70 -9.33 5.91
N ARG A 49 -5.99 -9.50 4.61
CA ARG A 49 -5.59 -10.68 3.83
C ARG A 49 -4.20 -10.55 3.20
N LYS A 50 -3.47 -9.46 3.48
CA LYS A 50 -2.12 -9.18 2.95
C LYS A 50 -2.07 -9.20 1.41
N ILE A 51 -3.15 -8.76 0.76
CA ILE A 51 -3.21 -8.56 -0.70
C ILE A 51 -2.42 -7.30 -1.06
N PHE A 52 -2.61 -6.21 -0.31
CA PHE A 52 -1.62 -5.13 -0.24
C PHE A 52 -0.59 -5.52 0.82
N PHE A 53 0.65 -5.75 0.40
CA PHE A 53 1.70 -6.32 1.25
C PHE A 53 2.92 -5.39 1.41
N SER A 54 3.11 -4.42 0.51
CA SER A 54 4.21 -3.47 0.58
C SER A 54 3.75 -2.04 0.28
N HIS A 55 4.58 -1.07 0.68
CA HIS A 55 4.35 0.36 0.53
C HIS A 55 5.65 1.13 0.28
N ARG A 56 5.52 2.40 -0.12
CA ARG A 56 6.56 3.44 -0.07
C ARG A 56 6.00 4.64 0.69
N ASP A 57 6.72 5.11 1.70
CA ASP A 57 6.42 6.32 2.48
C ASP A 57 5.04 6.40 3.16
N LEU A 58 4.35 5.27 3.36
CA LEU A 58 3.08 5.22 4.11
C LEU A 58 3.23 5.69 5.57
N ASN A 59 4.39 5.44 6.20
CA ASN A 59 4.69 5.98 7.53
C ASN A 59 4.65 7.51 7.54
N PHE A 60 5.36 8.13 6.58
CA PHE A 60 5.36 9.59 6.43
C PHE A 60 3.95 10.14 6.17
N LEU A 61 3.18 9.47 5.31
CA LEU A 61 1.79 9.86 5.05
C LEU A 61 0.94 9.87 6.32
N LEU A 62 1.03 8.82 7.14
CA LEU A 62 0.29 8.74 8.41
C LEU A 62 0.78 9.78 9.42
N ASP A 63 2.08 10.07 9.47
CA ASP A 63 2.63 11.14 10.31
C ASP A 63 2.05 12.51 9.91
N GLU A 64 1.94 12.80 8.61
CA GLU A 64 1.37 14.05 8.11
C GLU A 64 -0.15 14.13 8.37
N TYR A 65 -0.87 13.02 8.18
CA TYR A 65 -2.28 12.93 8.52
C TYR A 65 -2.53 13.21 10.02
N GLU A 66 -1.72 12.63 10.90
CA GLU A 66 -1.82 12.84 12.35
C GLU A 66 -1.49 14.28 12.79
N LYS A 67 -0.71 15.02 11.99
CA LYS A 67 -0.49 16.46 12.18
C LYS A 67 -1.68 17.32 11.69
N GLY A 68 -2.68 16.72 11.05
CA GLY A 68 -3.81 17.41 10.45
C GLY A 68 -3.54 17.92 9.03
N ASN A 69 -2.41 17.55 8.43
CA ASN A 69 -2.12 17.91 7.04
C ASN A 69 -2.94 17.03 6.10
N LYS A 70 -3.46 17.66 5.04
CA LYS A 70 -4.28 16.99 4.04
C LYS A 70 -3.38 16.38 2.98
N PHE A 71 -3.71 15.17 2.55
CA PHE A 71 -3.12 14.53 1.37
C PHE A 71 -4.22 14.20 0.36
N PHE A 72 -3.81 13.82 -0.85
CA PHE A 72 -4.71 13.43 -1.92
C PHE A 72 -4.31 12.06 -2.47
N PHE A 73 -5.30 11.25 -2.79
CA PHE A 73 -5.09 10.03 -3.54
C PHE A 73 -5.03 10.36 -5.03
N ILE A 74 -4.00 9.86 -5.72
CA ILE A 74 -3.90 9.94 -7.17
C ILE A 74 -4.28 8.56 -7.71
N PRO A 75 -5.51 8.35 -8.22
CA PRO A 75 -5.80 7.13 -8.95
C PRO A 75 -4.95 7.09 -10.22
N GLU A 76 -4.27 5.98 -10.47
CA GLU A 76 -3.60 5.75 -11.74
C GLU A 76 -4.60 5.14 -12.73
N GLY A 77 -4.85 5.82 -13.86
CA GLY A 77 -5.77 5.40 -14.91
C GLY A 77 -6.74 6.50 -15.36
N HIS A 78 -7.41 6.30 -16.50
CA HIS A 78 -8.31 7.28 -17.14
C HIS A 78 -9.62 7.56 -16.37
N LEU A 79 -9.76 7.02 -15.15
CA LEU A 79 -10.95 7.18 -14.31
C LEU A 79 -10.72 8.35 -13.35
N ARG A 80 -11.19 9.54 -13.77
CA ARG A 80 -11.33 10.71 -12.90
C ARG A 80 -12.54 10.54 -11.99
N GLU A 81 -12.48 9.61 -11.04
CA GLU A 81 -13.34 9.69 -9.87
C GLU A 81 -12.51 10.25 -8.72
N ARG A 82 -12.80 11.52 -8.40
CA ARG A 82 -12.30 12.20 -7.20
C ARG A 82 -12.83 11.45 -5.99
N PHE A 83 -12.09 10.46 -5.53
CA PHE A 83 -12.14 10.04 -4.12
C PHE A 83 -11.34 11.06 -3.31
N ILE A 84 -11.88 12.27 -3.24
CA ILE A 84 -11.75 13.08 -2.04
C ILE A 84 -12.83 12.50 -1.14
N TRP A 85 -12.50 12.03 0.07
CA TRP A 85 -13.24 12.28 1.30
C TRP A 85 -12.57 11.48 2.42
N ASP A 86 -12.16 12.24 3.45
CA ASP A 86 -12.33 11.94 4.86
C ASP A 86 -12.09 10.48 5.29
N ILE A 87 -10.84 10.23 5.68
CA ILE A 87 -10.57 9.34 6.81
C ILE A 87 -11.07 10.02 8.09
#